data_AF-A0A7C1YB45-F1
#
_entry.id   AF-A0A7C1YB45-F1
#
_cell.length_a   1.000
_cell.length_b   1.000
_cell.length_c   1.000
_cell.angle_alpha   90.00
_cell.angle_beta   90.00
_cell.angle_gamma   90.00
#
_symmetry.space_group_name_H-M   'P 1'
#
loop_
_entity.id
_entity.type
_entity.pdbx_description
1 polymer ?
#
loop_
_entity_poly.entity_id
_entity_poly.type
_entity_poly.pdbx_seq_one_letter_code
_entity_poly.pdbx_strand_id
1 'polypeptide(L)'
;MAEEQSKNGLIADGRELVELLKDYARQETVGPLKGVGRYLAFGLAGSLLIAVAVVLLTLALLRALQTETGSVFTGSLNWIPYLITLLFVVLVASLATRAILKGGDGGSQ
;
A
#
# COMPACT_ATOMS: atom_id res chain seq x y z
N MET A 1 1.06 -61.54 -7.00
CA MET A 1 -0.30 -60.95 -7.05
C MET A 1 -0.67 -60.22 -5.75
N ALA A 2 -0.44 -60.77 -4.55
CA ALA A 2 -0.73 -60.08 -3.28
C ALA A 2 0.18 -58.86 -3.00
N GLU A 3 1.46 -58.94 -3.36
CA GLU A 3 2.45 -57.87 -3.16
C GLU A 3 2.19 -56.64 -4.06
N GLU A 4 1.65 -56.88 -5.27
CA GLU A 4 1.32 -55.83 -6.24
C GLU A 4 0.06 -55.05 -5.85
N GLN A 5 -0.94 -55.73 -5.26
CA GLN A 5 -2.11 -55.07 -4.67
C GLN A 5 -1.75 -54.21 -3.46
N SER A 6 -0.83 -54.66 -2.61
CA SER A 6 -0.37 -53.88 -1.45
C SER A 6 0.37 -52.60 -1.88
N LYS A 7 1.25 -52.69 -2.89
CA LYS A 7 1.92 -51.52 -3.48
C LYS A 7 0.92 -50.51 -4.07
N ASN A 8 -0.07 -50.99 -4.81
CA ASN A 8 -1.07 -50.12 -5.43
C ASN A 8 -1.97 -49.47 -4.38
N GLY A 9 -2.32 -50.17 -3.30
CA GLY A 9 -3.06 -49.62 -2.16
C GLY A 9 -2.27 -48.52 -1.43
N LEU A 10 -0.98 -48.73 -1.18
CA LEU A 10 -0.13 -47.75 -0.51
C LEU A 10 0.09 -46.47 -1.34
N ILE A 11 0.19 -46.61 -2.66
CA ILE A 11 0.31 -45.47 -3.59
C ILE A 11 -1.02 -44.71 -3.71
N ALA A 12 -2.16 -45.41 -3.65
CA ALA A 12 -3.48 -44.78 -3.62
C ALA A 12 -3.68 -43.97 -2.33
N ASP A 13 -3.34 -44.57 -1.18
CA ASP A 13 -3.46 -43.94 0.15
C ASP A 13 -2.56 -42.69 0.27
N GLY A 14 -1.31 -42.80 -0.21
CA GLY A 14 -0.39 -41.65 -0.27
C GLY A 14 -0.87 -40.52 -1.18
N ARG A 15 -1.58 -40.82 -2.27
CA ARG A 15 -2.18 -39.81 -3.16
C ARG A 15 -3.36 -39.11 -2.50
N GLU A 16 -4.19 -39.85 -1.78
CA GLU A 16 -5.34 -39.33 -1.05
C GLU A 16 -4.90 -38.37 0.07
N LEU A 17 -3.85 -38.71 0.82
CA LEU A 17 -3.26 -37.84 1.83
C LEU A 17 -2.73 -36.52 1.23
N VAL A 18 -2.08 -36.57 0.07
CA VAL A 18 -1.58 -35.39 -0.63
C VAL A 18 -2.74 -34.51 -1.13
N GLU A 19 -3.82 -35.11 -1.63
CA GLU A 19 -5.03 -34.37 -2.03
C GLU A 19 -5.68 -33.66 -0.83
N LEU A 20 -5.84 -34.36 0.30
CA LEU A 20 -6.38 -33.78 1.53
C LEU A 20 -5.53 -32.61 2.04
N LEU A 21 -4.20 -32.75 2.03
CA LEU A 21 -3.27 -31.68 2.42
C LEU A 21 -3.38 -30.47 1.49
N LYS A 22 -3.49 -30.72 0.18
CA LYS A 22 -3.65 -29.67 -0.83
C LYS A 22 -4.98 -28.93 -0.66
N ASP A 23 -6.06 -29.66 -0.41
CA ASP A 23 -7.38 -29.07 -0.20
C ASP A 23 -7.45 -28.29 1.11
N TYR A 24 -6.80 -28.77 2.17
CA TYR A 24 -6.67 -28.05 3.43
C TYR A 24 -5.87 -26.75 3.25
N ALA A 25 -4.68 -26.83 2.63
CA ALA A 25 -3.88 -25.65 2.33
C ALA A 25 -4.65 -24.64 1.47
N ARG A 26 -5.49 -25.12 0.55
CA ARG A 26 -6.36 -24.27 -0.27
C ARG A 26 -7.51 -23.67 0.55
N GLN A 27 -8.12 -24.41 1.47
CA GLN A 27 -9.16 -23.89 2.35
C GLN A 27 -8.63 -22.80 3.28
N GLU A 28 -7.50 -23.07 3.91
CA GLU A 28 -6.88 -22.17 4.88
C GLU A 28 -6.33 -20.90 4.22
N THR A 29 -5.95 -20.95 2.94
CA THR A 29 -5.41 -19.79 2.20
C THR A 29 -6.46 -19.01 1.42
N VAL A 30 -7.43 -19.68 0.78
CA VAL A 30 -8.42 -19.02 -0.08
C VAL A 30 -9.43 -18.21 0.74
N GLY A 31 -9.77 -18.66 1.95
CA GLY A 31 -10.61 -17.91 2.90
C GLY A 31 -10.08 -16.49 3.18
N PRO A 32 -8.83 -16.36 3.68
CA PRO A 32 -8.24 -15.05 3.95
C PRO A 32 -7.94 -14.23 2.68
N LEU A 33 -7.48 -14.87 1.59
CA LEU A 33 -7.17 -14.16 0.33
C LEU A 33 -8.37 -13.44 -0.30
N LYS A 34 -9.58 -14.01 -0.16
CA LYS A 34 -10.79 -13.42 -0.74
C LYS A 34 -11.15 -12.07 -0.11
N GLY A 35 -10.74 -11.81 1.13
CA GLY A 35 -10.93 -10.53 1.83
C GLY A 35 -9.89 -9.47 1.46
N VAL A 36 -8.65 -9.88 1.19
CA VAL A 36 -7.52 -8.97 0.90
C VAL A 36 -7.74 -8.17 -0.37
N GLY A 37 -8.33 -8.78 -1.41
CA GLY A 37 -8.52 -8.11 -2.70
C GLY A 37 -9.30 -6.78 -2.61
N ARG A 38 -10.34 -6.74 -1.76
CA ARG A 38 -11.14 -5.51 -1.59
C ARG A 38 -10.40 -4.44 -0.78
N TYR A 39 -9.69 -4.83 0.27
CA TYR A 39 -8.86 -3.91 1.06
C TYR A 39 -7.73 -3.31 0.21
N LEU A 40 -7.07 -4.15 -0.58
CA LEU A 40 -6.01 -3.71 -1.50
C LEU A 40 -6.55 -2.75 -2.57
N ALA A 41 -7.72 -3.05 -3.14
CA ALA A 41 -8.36 -2.17 -4.13
C ALA A 41 -8.69 -0.79 -3.54
N PHE A 42 -9.26 -0.72 -2.34
CA PHE A 42 -9.52 0.54 -1.66
C PHE A 42 -8.23 1.26 -1.24
N GLY A 43 -7.21 0.53 -0.81
CA GLY A 43 -5.89 1.09 -0.50
C GLY A 43 -5.23 1.72 -1.72
N LEU A 44 -5.26 1.05 -2.87
CA LEU A 44 -4.73 1.57 -4.12
C LEU A 44 -5.51 2.79 -4.61
N ALA A 45 -6.84 2.71 -4.64
CA ALA A 45 -7.69 3.82 -5.05
C ALA A 45 -7.49 5.05 -4.14
N GLY A 46 -7.43 4.84 -2.83
CA GLY A 46 -7.16 5.89 -1.85
C GLY A 46 -5.77 6.50 -2.03
N SER A 47 -4.74 5.67 -2.24
CA SER A 47 -3.37 6.15 -2.45
C SER A 47 -3.25 7.04 -3.69
N LEU A 48 -3.94 6.68 -4.78
CA LEU A 48 -3.97 7.47 -6.01
C LEU A 48 -4.65 8.82 -5.78
N LEU A 49 -5.79 8.81 -5.09
CA LEU A 49 -6.53 10.04 -4.78
C LEU A 49 -5.71 10.98 -3.88
N ILE A 50 -5.03 10.45 -2.87
CA ILE A 50 -4.13 11.22 -2.00
C ILE A 50 -2.94 11.76 -2.80
N ALA A 51 -2.34 10.96 -3.69
CA ALA A 51 -1.23 11.42 -4.53
C ALA A 51 -1.65 12.61 -5.40
N VAL A 52 -2.81 12.53 -6.06
CA VAL A 52 -3.36 13.63 -6.85
C VAL A 52 -3.64 14.85 -5.97
N ALA A 53 -4.25 14.66 -4.81
CA ALA A 53 -4.56 15.75 -3.88
C ALA A 53 -3.29 16.49 -3.43
N VAL A 54 -2.21 15.78 -3.08
CA VAL A 54 -0.94 16.38 -2.65
C VAL A 54 -0.29 17.18 -3.78
N VAL A 55 -0.32 16.68 -5.02
CA VAL A 55 0.18 17.43 -6.19
C VAL A 55 -0.59 18.73 -6.38
N LEU A 56 -1.93 18.65 -6.39
CA LEU A 56 -2.78 19.84 -6.57
C LEU A 56 -2.59 20.85 -5.44
N LEU A 57 -2.49 20.39 -4.19
CA LEU A 57 -2.24 21.23 -3.02
C LEU A 57 -0.89 21.96 -3.12
N THR A 58 0.14 21.26 -3.56
CA THR A 58 1.49 21.83 -3.77
C THR A 58 1.48 22.91 -4.85
N LEU A 59 0.80 22.65 -5.97
CA LEU A 59 0.64 23.62 -7.04
C LEU A 59 -0.19 24.84 -6.59
N ALA A 60 -1.26 24.62 -5.83
CA ALA A 60 -2.09 25.69 -5.30
C ALA A 60 -1.29 26.58 -4.33
N LEU A 61 -0.48 26.00 -3.45
CA LEU A 61 0.39 26.74 -2.55
C LEU A 61 1.41 27.59 -3.32
N LEU A 62 2.14 26.98 -4.26
CA LEU A 62 3.12 27.69 -5.08
C LEU A 62 2.45 28.84 -5.84
N ARG A 63 1.27 28.60 -6.42
CA ARG A 63 0.50 29.62 -7.13
C ARG A 63 0.05 30.74 -6.20
N ALA A 64 -0.42 30.43 -4.99
CA ALA A 64 -0.83 31.45 -4.01
C ALA A 64 0.38 32.33 -3.61
N LEU A 65 1.54 31.72 -3.33
CA LEU A 65 2.78 32.44 -3.02
C LEU A 65 3.29 33.30 -4.18
N GLN A 66 3.06 32.88 -5.42
CA GLN A 66 3.45 33.68 -6.59
C GLN A 66 2.43 34.77 -6.92
N THR A 67 1.14 34.54 -6.68
CA THR A 67 0.05 35.46 -7.05
C THR A 67 -0.12 36.57 -6.02
N GLU A 68 -0.17 36.21 -4.73
CA GLU A 68 -0.42 37.18 -3.65
C GLU A 68 0.83 37.96 -3.27
N THR A 69 2.01 37.37 -3.45
CA THR A 69 3.30 37.96 -3.04
C THR A 69 4.17 38.36 -4.25
N GLY A 70 3.60 38.38 -5.45
CA GLY A 70 4.28 38.53 -6.73
C GLY A 70 5.10 39.82 -6.92
N SER A 71 4.86 40.88 -6.14
CA SER A 71 5.72 42.08 -6.11
C SER A 71 6.82 42.04 -5.05
N VAL A 72 6.64 41.26 -3.98
CA VAL A 72 7.55 41.13 -2.85
C VAL A 72 8.71 40.19 -3.15
N PHE A 73 8.45 39.10 -3.88
CA PHE A 73 9.47 38.11 -4.27
C PHE A 73 10.03 38.36 -5.69
N THR A 74 10.32 39.62 -6.01
CA THR A 74 10.92 39.99 -7.30
C THR A 74 12.46 40.07 -7.21
N GLY A 75 13.15 39.97 -8.35
CA GLY A 75 14.61 40.04 -8.42
C GLY A 75 15.32 38.85 -7.78
N SER A 76 16.23 39.09 -6.82
CA SER A 76 17.04 38.07 -6.16
C SER A 76 16.26 37.17 -5.19
N LEU A 77 14.99 37.47 -4.90
CA LEU A 77 14.13 36.73 -3.96
C LEU A 77 13.18 35.72 -4.63
N ASN A 78 13.25 35.58 -5.96
CA ASN A 78 12.44 34.65 -6.76
C ASN A 78 12.47 33.20 -6.24
N TRP A 79 13.57 32.78 -5.64
CA TRP A 79 13.78 31.40 -5.19
C TRP A 79 12.99 31.05 -3.91
N ILE A 80 12.52 32.05 -3.14
CA ILE A 80 11.84 31.84 -1.84
C ILE A 80 10.53 31.06 -1.98
N PRO A 81 9.61 31.39 -2.91
CA PRO A 81 8.41 30.58 -3.16
C PRO A 81 8.71 29.10 -3.37
N TYR A 82 9.80 28.77 -4.06
CA TYR A 82 10.20 27.39 -4.31
C TYR A 82 10.75 26.72 -3.04
N LEU A 83 11.54 27.45 -2.24
CA LEU A 83 12.02 26.94 -0.94
C LEU A 83 10.85 26.63 0.00
N ILE A 84 9.87 27.54 0.13
CA ILE A 84 8.69 27.33 0.98
C ILE A 84 7.90 26.12 0.49
N THR A 85 7.69 26.01 -0.81
CA THR A 85 6.98 24.86 -1.41
C THR A 85 7.73 23.55 -1.16
N LEU A 86 9.07 23.56 -1.23
CA LEU A 86 9.90 22.41 -0.91
C LEU A 86 9.73 21.97 0.55
N LEU A 87 9.82 22.92 1.49
CA LEU A 87 9.62 22.65 2.92
C LEU A 87 8.22 22.09 3.20
N PHE A 88 7.21 22.61 2.51
CA PHE A 88 5.85 22.11 2.59
C PHE A 88 5.74 20.64 2.15
N VAL A 89 6.33 20.27 1.02
CA VAL A 89 6.34 18.88 0.54
C VAL A 89 7.08 17.96 1.52
N VAL A 90 8.22 18.39 2.05
CA VAL A 90 8.97 17.64 3.06
C VAL A 90 8.14 17.41 4.33
N LEU A 91 7.40 18.43 4.76
CA LEU A 91 6.52 18.33 5.93
C LEU A 91 5.37 17.34 5.68
N VAL A 92 4.68 17.45 4.54
CA VAL A 92 3.60 16.51 4.17
C VAL A 92 4.13 15.08 4.07
N ALA A 93 5.28 14.87 3.43
CA ALA A 93 5.92 13.56 3.32
C ALA A 93 6.26 12.99 4.70
N SER A 94 6.85 13.80 5.59
CA SER A 94 7.18 13.40 6.96
C SER A 94 5.93 13.01 7.75
N LEU A 95 4.84 13.77 7.62
CA LEU A 95 3.55 13.44 8.24
C LEU A 95 2.95 12.16 7.69
N ALA A 96 3.02 11.94 6.36
CA ALA A 96 2.56 10.73 5.71
C ALA A 96 3.35 9.51 6.21
N THR A 97 4.69 9.59 6.26
CA THR A 97 5.53 8.52 6.81
C THR A 97 5.17 8.23 8.27
N ARG A 98 4.99 9.26 9.10
CA ARG A 98 4.57 9.07 10.51
C ARG A 98 3.18 8.45 10.63
N ALA A 99 2.23 8.83 9.77
CA ALA A 99 0.89 8.25 9.77
C ALA A 99 0.91 6.75 9.38
N ILE A 100 1.75 6.38 8.41
CA ILE A 100 1.95 4.98 8.01
C ILE A 100 2.59 4.19 9.16
N LEU A 101 3.64 4.72 9.78
CA LEU A 101 4.33 4.06 10.90
C LEU A 101 3.43 3.88 12.13
N LYS A 102 2.68 4.93 12.50
CA LYS A 102 1.72 4.88 13.63
C LYS A 102 0.57 3.89 13.40
N GLY A 103 0.19 3.66 12.13
CA GLY A 103 -0.79 2.65 11.78
C GLY A 103 -0.36 1.21 12.09
N GLY A 104 0.94 0.95 12.24
CA GLY A 104 1.50 -0.37 12.57
C GLY A 104 1.46 -0.73 14.06
N ASP A 105 1.50 0.27 14.95
CA ASP A 105 1.59 0.06 16.41
C ASP A 105 0.23 -0.07 17.11
N GLY A 106 -0.89 -0.03 16.37
CA GLY A 106 -2.25 -0.06 16.92
C GLY A 106 -2.84 -1.45 17.19
N GLY A 107 -2.07 -2.53 17.03
CA GLY A 107 -2.55 -3.92 17.07
C GLY A 107 -2.43 -4.67 18.41
N SER A 108 -2.08 -3.98 19.51
CA SER A 108 -1.86 -4.63 20.82
C SER A 108 -2.77 -4.06 21.92
N GLN A 109 -4.09 -4.07 21.70
CA GLN A 109 -5.11 -3.90 22.74
C GLN A 109 -6.19 -4.97 22.55
#